data_AF-A0A317VV55-F1
#
_entry.id   AF-A0A317VV55-F1
#
_cell.length_a   1.000
_cell.length_b   1.000
_cell.length_c   1.000
_cell.angle_alpha   90.00
_cell.angle_beta   90.00
_cell.angle_gamma   90.00
#
_symmetry.space_group_name_H-M   'P 1'
#
loop_
_entity.id
_entity.type
_entity.pdbx_description
1 polymer ?
#
loop_
_entity_poly.entity_id
_entity_poly.type
_entity_poly.pdbx_seq_one_letter_code
_entity_poly.pdbx_strand_id
1 'polypeptide(L)'
;MSTYEVEHNTTDPSAHPPSTHRHRRRPDLSTFFATLSEISPDETHTRTRPNAVPVPRDISAAFYSLAEALDVMRRDGPSPITTATATTTTTGTTGASTGAGAGAGETGEGGGGDEDLLTQMIQSLLGSAEMPPREVEGTSEEFCDVLDRIPRSKLTASQTCPICNNPFLEDEYPLVVRLPCHPTHLFDLECVRPWLRLRGTCPLDRTDFAKQEREKAEARKKKPVEDEEEWDGMYG
;
A
#
# COMPACT_ATOMS: atom_id res chain seq x y z
N MET A 1 18.96 60.32 -8.04
CA MET A 1 18.59 59.60 -9.27
C MET A 1 18.67 58.13 -8.94
N SER A 2 17.53 57.50 -8.59
CA SER A 2 17.42 56.05 -8.46
C SER A 2 17.68 55.42 -9.84
N THR A 3 18.51 54.39 -9.88
CA THR A 3 18.83 53.69 -11.12
C THR A 3 17.61 52.89 -11.57
N TYR A 4 17.38 52.86 -12.90
CA TYR A 4 16.24 52.26 -13.60
C TYR A 4 15.95 50.79 -13.19
N GLU A 5 16.94 50.08 -12.64
CA GLU A 5 16.87 48.70 -12.17
C GLU A 5 16.05 48.50 -10.88
N VAL A 6 15.92 49.54 -10.05
CA VAL A 6 15.14 49.45 -8.79
C VAL A 6 13.64 49.61 -9.05
N GLU A 7 13.27 50.31 -10.13
CA GLU A 7 11.87 50.58 -10.49
C GLU A 7 11.28 49.51 -11.40
N HIS A 8 12.12 48.75 -12.08
CA HIS A 8 11.74 47.58 -12.86
C HIS A 8 12.49 46.38 -12.33
N ASN A 9 11.80 45.51 -11.58
CA ASN A 9 12.30 44.29 -10.94
C ASN A 9 12.78 43.25 -11.98
N THR A 10 13.80 43.60 -12.76
CA THR A 10 14.39 42.81 -13.82
C THR A 10 15.81 42.49 -13.41
N THR A 11 16.03 41.21 -13.10
CA THR A 11 17.33 40.63 -12.73
C THR A 11 18.40 40.89 -13.80
N ASP A 12 19.58 41.36 -13.37
CA ASP A 12 20.77 41.56 -14.21
C ASP A 12 21.21 40.22 -14.86
N PRO A 13 21.28 40.12 -16.20
CA PRO A 13 21.72 38.90 -16.88
C PRO A 13 23.21 38.58 -16.72
N SER A 14 24.03 39.50 -16.21
CA SER A 14 25.44 39.25 -15.86
C SER A 14 25.62 38.70 -14.44
N ALA A 15 24.60 38.76 -13.60
CA ALA A 15 24.61 38.11 -12.31
C ALA A 15 24.33 36.63 -12.52
N HIS A 16 25.38 35.80 -12.44
CA HIS A 16 25.18 34.37 -12.28
C HIS A 16 24.26 34.16 -11.07
N PRO A 17 23.05 33.58 -11.25
CA PRO A 17 22.19 33.34 -10.11
C PRO A 17 22.97 32.47 -9.14
N PRO A 18 22.96 32.76 -7.82
CA PRO A 18 23.42 31.77 -6.87
C PRO A 18 22.57 30.54 -7.14
N SER A 19 23.20 29.47 -7.63
CA SER A 19 22.53 28.20 -7.88
C SER A 19 21.81 27.80 -6.58
N THR A 20 20.51 28.07 -6.51
CA THR A 20 19.64 27.66 -5.41
C THR A 20 19.22 26.20 -5.58
N HIS A 21 19.81 25.47 -6.52
CA HIS A 21 19.83 24.01 -6.53
C HIS A 21 20.79 23.43 -5.47
N ARG A 22 20.96 24.10 -4.32
CA ARG A 22 21.46 23.48 -3.09
C ARG A 22 20.32 22.85 -2.28
N HIS A 23 19.42 22.15 -2.94
CA HIS A 23 18.60 21.11 -2.33
C HIS A 23 18.56 19.97 -3.34
N ARG A 24 18.86 18.73 -2.94
CA ARG A 24 17.83 17.86 -2.39
C ARG A 24 18.46 16.75 -1.53
N ARG A 25 18.35 16.89 -0.21
CA ARG A 25 18.57 15.81 0.80
C ARG A 25 17.34 14.92 0.97
N ARG A 26 16.32 15.10 0.12
CA ARG A 26 15.02 14.46 0.20
C ARG A 26 14.59 14.10 -1.22
N PRO A 27 14.36 12.81 -1.52
CA PRO A 27 13.81 12.40 -2.80
C PRO A 27 12.48 13.12 -3.08
N ASP A 28 12.31 13.57 -4.31
CA ASP A 28 11.08 14.20 -4.77
C ASP A 28 10.10 13.09 -5.16
N LEU A 29 9.06 12.88 -4.34
CA LEU A 29 8.07 11.84 -4.55
C LEU A 29 6.95 12.28 -5.52
N SER A 30 7.06 13.44 -6.19
CA SER A 30 6.02 13.94 -7.10
C SER A 30 5.69 12.97 -8.24
N THR A 31 6.70 12.31 -8.83
CA THR A 31 6.50 11.29 -9.87
C THR A 31 5.80 10.05 -9.32
N PHE A 32 6.14 9.63 -8.10
CA PHE A 32 5.45 8.56 -7.40
C PHE A 32 3.98 8.91 -7.14
N PHE A 33 3.69 10.09 -6.58
CA PHE A 33 2.32 10.51 -6.30
C PHE A 33 1.48 10.74 -7.58
N ALA A 34 2.10 11.21 -8.66
CA ALA A 34 1.43 11.33 -9.96
C ALA A 34 1.00 9.96 -10.49
N THR A 35 1.91 8.97 -10.50
CA THR A 35 1.58 7.60 -10.92
C THR A 35 0.57 6.93 -9.98
N LEU A 36 0.67 7.15 -8.67
CA LEU A 36 -0.30 6.63 -7.69
C LEU A 36 -1.71 7.18 -7.90
N SER A 37 -1.84 8.46 -8.30
CA SER A 37 -3.13 9.08 -8.57
C SER A 37 -3.85 8.46 -9.77
N GLU A 38 -3.10 7.91 -10.73
CA GLU A 38 -3.66 7.21 -11.89
C GLU A 38 -4.09 5.76 -11.54
N ILE A 39 -3.42 5.16 -10.55
CA ILE A 39 -3.58 3.75 -10.14
C ILE A 39 -4.58 3.57 -8.97
N SER A 40 -4.76 4.59 -8.13
CA SER A 40 -5.68 4.54 -6.99
C SER A 40 -7.14 4.50 -7.45
N PRO A 41 -8.01 3.69 -6.82
CA PRO A 41 -9.44 3.65 -7.12
C PRO A 41 -10.25 4.80 -6.47
N ASP A 42 -9.60 5.83 -5.89
CA ASP A 42 -10.28 6.85 -5.08
C ASP A 42 -11.07 7.88 -5.93
N GLU A 43 -12.27 8.26 -5.45
CA GLU A 43 -13.37 8.91 -6.18
C GLU A 43 -13.08 10.34 -6.66
N THR A 44 -11.97 10.95 -6.24
CA THR A 44 -11.68 12.38 -6.46
C THR A 44 -10.97 12.70 -7.77
N HIS A 45 -10.40 11.69 -8.46
CA HIS A 45 -9.70 11.87 -9.73
C HIS A 45 -10.35 11.03 -10.84
N THR A 46 -10.92 11.73 -11.81
CA THR A 46 -11.62 11.16 -12.97
C THR A 46 -10.64 10.31 -13.79
N ARG A 47 -10.64 8.99 -13.56
CA ARG A 47 -9.99 8.05 -14.49
C ARG A 47 -10.67 8.16 -15.84
N THR A 48 -9.87 8.20 -16.91
CA THR A 48 -10.37 8.13 -18.30
C THR A 48 -11.22 6.87 -18.54
N ARG A 49 -11.06 5.84 -17.69
CA ARG A 49 -11.87 4.62 -17.68
C ARG A 49 -12.27 4.23 -16.24
N PRO A 50 -13.55 4.37 -15.85
CA PRO A 50 -13.99 4.18 -14.46
C PRO A 50 -13.85 2.75 -13.92
N ASN A 51 -13.89 1.73 -14.79
CA ASN A 51 -13.84 0.31 -14.39
C ASN A 51 -12.60 -0.43 -14.90
N ALA A 52 -11.57 0.28 -15.37
CA ALA A 52 -10.36 -0.37 -15.86
C ALA A 52 -9.41 -0.71 -14.70
N VAL A 53 -8.96 -1.96 -14.66
CA VAL A 53 -7.86 -2.37 -13.78
C VAL A 53 -6.59 -1.64 -14.25
N PRO A 54 -5.80 -1.04 -13.34
CA PRO A 54 -4.57 -0.36 -13.70
C PRO A 54 -3.63 -1.31 -14.46
N VAL A 55 -2.96 -0.79 -15.50
CA VAL A 55 -2.06 -1.62 -16.29
C VAL A 55 -0.92 -2.08 -15.38
N PRO A 56 -0.52 -3.37 -15.41
CA PRO A 56 0.59 -3.87 -14.59
C PRO A 56 1.88 -3.04 -14.70
N ARG A 57 2.10 -2.40 -15.86
CA ARG A 57 3.22 -1.48 -16.10
C ARG A 57 3.16 -0.24 -15.21
N ASP A 58 1.99 0.34 -15.02
CA ASP A 58 1.83 1.57 -14.23
C ASP A 58 2.07 1.26 -12.75
N ILE A 59 1.54 0.13 -12.28
CA ILE A 59 1.79 -0.41 -10.93
C ILE A 59 3.30 -0.63 -10.72
N SER A 60 3.98 -1.28 -11.67
CA SER A 60 5.43 -1.47 -11.58
C SER A 60 6.19 -0.15 -11.56
N ALA A 61 5.77 0.85 -12.33
CA ALA A 61 6.41 2.16 -12.37
C ALA A 61 6.29 2.90 -11.03
N ALA A 62 5.15 2.82 -10.35
CA ALA A 62 4.98 3.36 -9.01
C ALA A 62 5.95 2.68 -8.02
N PHE A 63 6.05 1.35 -8.02
CA PHE A 63 6.98 0.62 -7.14
C PHE A 63 8.46 0.93 -7.46
N TYR A 64 8.85 1.03 -8.73
CA TYR A 64 10.22 1.41 -9.10
C TYR A 64 10.56 2.83 -8.67
N SER A 65 9.65 3.80 -8.84
CA SER A 65 9.87 5.19 -8.43
C SER A 65 10.04 5.34 -6.90
N LEU A 66 9.32 4.53 -6.12
CA LEU A 66 9.49 4.48 -4.66
C LEU A 66 10.80 3.80 -4.27
N ALA A 67 11.16 2.70 -4.92
CA ALA A 67 12.42 1.99 -4.67
C ALA A 67 13.64 2.88 -4.96
N GLU A 68 13.59 3.66 -6.05
CA GLU A 68 14.62 4.65 -6.40
C GLU A 68 14.74 5.75 -5.34
N ALA A 69 13.61 6.24 -4.82
CA ALA A 69 13.60 7.21 -3.73
C ALA A 69 14.23 6.66 -2.45
N LEU A 70 13.94 5.41 -2.07
CA LEU A 70 14.58 4.76 -0.92
C LEU A 70 16.08 4.52 -1.14
N ASP A 71 16.51 4.18 -2.36
CA ASP A 71 17.93 3.98 -2.67
C ASP A 71 18.74 5.29 -2.57
N VAL A 72 18.15 6.42 -2.98
CA VAL A 72 18.75 7.75 -2.76
C VAL A 72 18.92 8.04 -1.27
N MET A 73 17.94 7.70 -0.42
CA MET A 73 18.07 7.88 1.03
C MET A 73 19.09 6.94 1.66
N ARG A 74 19.20 5.71 1.15
CA ARG A 74 20.16 4.70 1.61
C ARG A 74 21.61 5.13 1.35
N ARG A 75 21.90 5.63 0.15
CA ARG A 75 23.24 6.10 -0.26
C ARG A 75 23.74 7.28 0.59
N ASP A 76 22.82 8.04 1.18
CA ASP A 76 23.10 9.23 1.98
C ASP A 76 23.09 8.98 3.51
N GLY A 77 23.08 7.71 3.96
CA GLY A 77 23.25 7.33 5.37
C GLY A 77 24.49 7.99 6.01
N PRO A 78 24.51 8.23 7.34
CA PRO A 78 25.47 9.12 7.98
C PRO A 78 26.91 8.69 7.70
N SER A 79 27.56 9.37 6.76
CA SER A 79 29.00 9.29 6.58
C SER A 79 29.64 9.91 7.82
N PRO A 80 30.73 9.34 8.38
CA PRO A 80 31.38 9.90 9.56
C PRO A 80 31.77 11.34 9.25
N ILE A 81 31.09 12.26 9.93
CA ILE A 81 31.31 13.68 9.87
C ILE A 81 32.77 13.94 10.26
N THR A 82 33.60 14.27 9.28
CA THR A 82 34.86 14.99 9.51
C THR A 82 34.52 16.43 9.89
N THR A 83 33.99 16.64 11.09
CA THR A 83 33.89 17.98 11.68
C THR A 83 35.05 18.16 12.63
N ALA A 84 35.90 19.12 12.27
CA ALA A 84 36.95 19.67 13.09
C ALA A 84 36.45 20.00 14.51
N THR A 85 37.24 19.55 15.47
CA THR A 85 37.52 20.14 16.78
C THR A 85 36.59 21.28 17.23
N ALA A 86 35.67 20.96 18.12
CA ALA A 86 35.15 21.93 19.09
C ALA A 86 35.05 21.26 20.46
N THR A 87 36.13 21.43 21.22
CA THR A 87 36.24 21.08 22.64
C THR A 87 35.29 21.95 23.45
N THR A 88 34.28 21.36 24.08
CA THR A 88 33.54 22.01 25.18
C THR A 88 33.38 21.03 26.33
N THR A 89 34.20 21.25 27.36
CA THR A 89 34.18 20.66 28.69
C THR A 89 32.91 21.02 29.45
N THR A 90 32.21 20.07 30.10
CA THR A 90 31.50 20.25 31.39
C THR A 90 31.21 18.89 32.04
N THR A 91 31.19 18.88 33.37
CA THR A 91 31.58 17.84 34.33
C THR A 91 30.40 17.20 35.08
N GLY A 92 30.55 15.93 35.51
CA GLY A 92 29.81 15.26 36.62
C GLY A 92 29.22 13.91 36.19
N THR A 93 29.22 12.78 36.93
CA THR A 93 29.49 12.43 38.35
C THR A 93 29.53 10.88 38.45
N THR A 94 30.19 10.32 39.47
CA THR A 94 30.18 8.90 39.95
C THR A 94 30.94 7.89 39.08
N GLY A 95 31.62 6.86 39.55
CA GLY A 95 31.79 6.21 40.85
C GLY A 95 32.59 4.94 40.57
N ALA A 96 33.57 4.63 41.41
CA ALA A 96 34.67 3.71 41.13
C ALA A 96 34.31 2.21 41.28
N SER A 97 34.87 1.38 40.39
CA SER A 97 35.36 0.03 40.74
C SER A 97 36.41 -0.45 39.74
N THR A 98 37.58 -0.82 40.27
CA THR A 98 38.82 -1.20 39.59
C THR A 98 38.74 -2.60 38.96
N GLY A 99 39.27 -2.76 37.74
CA GLY A 99 39.56 -4.06 37.13
C GLY A 99 40.27 -3.89 35.78
N ALA A 100 41.58 -4.14 35.75
CA ALA A 100 42.45 -3.96 34.58
C ALA A 100 42.35 -5.15 33.61
N GLY A 101 42.19 -4.85 32.32
CA GLY A 101 42.26 -5.79 31.20
C GLY A 101 42.33 -5.02 29.87
N ALA A 102 43.30 -5.36 29.04
CA ALA A 102 43.77 -4.58 27.89
C ALA A 102 42.78 -4.52 26.72
N GLY A 103 42.93 -3.45 25.92
CA GLY A 103 41.94 -2.96 24.97
C GLY A 103 41.66 -3.79 23.72
N ALA A 104 40.44 -3.66 23.24
CA ALA A 104 40.07 -3.56 21.84
C ALA A 104 38.80 -2.70 21.77
N GLY A 105 38.78 -1.74 20.83
CA GLY A 105 37.93 -0.56 20.86
C GLY A 105 36.43 -0.84 20.95
N GLU A 106 35.80 -0.07 21.82
CA GLU A 106 34.38 0.24 21.75
C GLU A 106 34.19 1.22 20.58
N THR A 107 33.76 0.72 19.43
CA THR A 107 33.12 1.55 18.41
C THR A 107 31.63 1.23 18.43
N GLY A 108 30.83 2.18 18.87
CA GLY A 108 29.38 2.09 18.83
C GLY A 108 28.89 1.96 17.39
N GLU A 109 28.46 0.76 17.01
CA GLU A 109 27.72 0.48 15.77
C GLU A 109 26.23 0.71 16.04
N GLY A 110 25.81 1.97 15.98
CA GLY A 110 24.42 2.38 16.05
C GLY A 110 23.81 2.84 14.73
N GLY A 111 24.49 2.59 13.59
CA GLY A 111 24.10 3.14 12.28
C GLY A 111 23.71 2.12 11.19
N GLY A 112 23.86 0.81 11.43
CA GLY A 112 23.58 -0.23 10.43
C GLY A 112 22.11 -0.61 10.27
N GLY A 113 21.30 -0.42 11.32
CA GLY A 113 19.90 -0.87 11.34
C GLY A 113 19.00 -0.17 10.31
N ASP A 114 19.22 1.13 10.08
CA ASP A 114 18.44 1.92 9.12
C ASP A 114 18.80 1.57 7.67
N GLU A 115 20.08 1.30 7.38
CA GLU A 115 20.52 0.89 6.04
C GLU A 115 20.04 -0.53 5.71
N ASP A 116 20.09 -1.44 6.68
CA ASP A 116 19.60 -2.82 6.55
C ASP A 116 18.08 -2.85 6.33
N LEU A 117 17.33 -2.01 7.08
CA LEU A 117 15.89 -1.88 6.93
C LEU A 117 15.51 -1.29 5.56
N LEU A 118 16.19 -0.22 5.12
CA LEU A 118 15.98 0.36 3.78
C LEU A 118 16.29 -0.65 2.68
N THR A 119 17.35 -1.45 2.84
CA THR A 119 17.71 -2.52 1.89
C THR A 119 16.63 -3.58 1.80
N GLN A 120 16.09 -4.02 2.94
CA GLN A 120 14.98 -4.98 2.98
C GLN A 120 13.72 -4.42 2.30
N MET A 121 13.40 -3.15 2.54
CA MET A 121 12.27 -2.48 1.91
C MET A 121 12.44 -2.35 0.39
N ILE A 122 13.63 -1.95 -0.08
CA ILE A 122 13.94 -1.84 -1.52
C ILE A 122 13.78 -3.21 -2.21
N GLN A 123 14.31 -4.27 -1.62
CA GLN A 123 14.18 -5.62 -2.16
C GLN A 123 12.72 -6.07 -2.23
N SER A 124 11.91 -5.78 -1.21
CA SER A 124 10.47 -6.07 -1.23
C SER A 124 9.73 -5.28 -2.32
N LEU A 125 10.09 -4.01 -2.55
CA LEU A 125 9.47 -3.17 -3.57
C LEU A 125 9.85 -3.60 -4.99
N LEU A 126 11.11 -3.94 -5.22
CA LEU A 126 11.58 -4.46 -6.52
C LEU A 126 10.92 -5.80 -6.85
N GLY A 127 10.82 -6.73 -5.89
CA GLY A 127 10.09 -7.99 -6.08
C GLY A 127 8.60 -7.77 -6.39
N SER A 128 7.98 -6.76 -5.78
CA SER A 128 6.59 -6.37 -6.08
C SER A 128 6.44 -5.72 -7.46
N ALA A 129 7.48 -5.02 -7.95
CA ALA A 129 7.49 -4.38 -9.26
C ALA A 129 7.69 -5.37 -10.42
N GLU A 130 8.38 -6.48 -10.18
CA GLU A 130 8.59 -7.57 -11.15
C GLU A 130 7.36 -8.46 -11.32
N MET A 131 6.58 -8.64 -10.25
CA MET A 131 5.29 -9.34 -10.28
C MET A 131 4.17 -8.45 -9.75
N PRO A 132 3.79 -7.39 -10.49
CA PRO A 132 2.69 -6.52 -10.09
C PRO A 132 1.40 -7.36 -9.98
N PRO A 133 0.61 -7.18 -8.90
CA PRO A 133 -0.66 -7.90 -8.74
C PRO A 133 -1.56 -7.57 -9.93
N ARG A 134 -1.86 -8.59 -10.76
CA ARG A 134 -2.59 -8.42 -12.03
C ARG A 134 -4.10 -8.35 -11.84
N GLU A 135 -4.60 -8.73 -10.68
CA GLU A 135 -6.01 -8.76 -10.33
C GLU A 135 -6.19 -8.18 -8.93
N VAL A 136 -7.27 -7.44 -8.74
CA VAL A 136 -7.66 -6.96 -7.41
C VAL A 136 -7.99 -8.20 -6.58
N GLU A 137 -7.28 -8.42 -5.47
CA GLU A 137 -7.49 -9.60 -4.60
C GLU A 137 -8.89 -9.63 -3.97
N GLY A 138 -9.63 -8.53 -4.07
CA GLY A 138 -10.99 -8.42 -3.59
C GLY A 138 -12.03 -9.11 -4.46
N THR A 139 -13.18 -9.39 -3.85
CA THR A 139 -14.34 -9.92 -4.59
C THR A 139 -15.05 -8.81 -5.36
N SER A 140 -15.69 -9.16 -6.48
CA SER A 140 -16.48 -8.23 -7.29
C SER A 140 -17.65 -7.64 -6.49
N GLU A 141 -18.08 -6.44 -6.90
CA GLU A 141 -19.22 -5.77 -6.27
C GLU A 141 -20.51 -6.60 -6.38
N GLU A 142 -20.69 -7.25 -7.53
CA GLU A 142 -21.79 -8.19 -7.80
C GLU A 142 -21.86 -9.33 -6.78
N PHE A 143 -20.71 -9.84 -6.33
CA PHE A 143 -20.69 -10.88 -5.31
C PHE A 143 -21.24 -10.37 -3.97
N CYS A 144 -20.91 -9.13 -3.60
CA CYS A 144 -21.40 -8.53 -2.37
C CYS A 144 -22.93 -8.33 -2.41
N ASP A 145 -23.48 -8.02 -3.58
CA ASP A 145 -24.91 -7.78 -3.74
C ASP A 145 -25.76 -9.05 -3.76
N VAL A 146 -25.17 -10.18 -4.20
CA VAL A 146 -25.80 -11.51 -4.24
C VAL A 146 -25.77 -12.23 -2.87
N LEU A 147 -25.07 -11.67 -1.87
CA LEU A 147 -25.02 -12.25 -0.53
C LEU A 147 -26.42 -12.43 0.08
N ASP A 148 -26.56 -13.49 0.89
CA ASP A 148 -27.82 -13.86 1.53
C ASP A 148 -28.23 -12.81 2.57
N ARG A 149 -29.36 -12.14 2.32
CA ARG A 149 -29.91 -11.08 3.18
C ARG A 149 -30.84 -11.68 4.22
N ILE A 150 -30.59 -11.37 5.49
CA ILE A 150 -31.41 -11.88 6.59
C ILE A 150 -32.42 -10.81 7.00
N PRO A 151 -33.73 -11.11 6.95
CA PRO A 151 -34.76 -10.17 7.39
C PRO A 151 -34.74 -10.01 8.92
N ARG A 152 -35.14 -8.82 9.40
CA ARG A 152 -35.25 -8.46 10.82
C ARG A 152 -35.95 -9.50 11.68
N SER A 153 -36.95 -10.21 11.14
CA SER A 153 -37.75 -11.20 11.87
C SER A 153 -36.96 -12.43 12.33
N LYS A 154 -35.80 -12.71 11.72
CA LYS A 154 -34.93 -13.83 12.12
C LYS A 154 -33.78 -13.39 13.04
N LEU A 155 -33.65 -12.09 13.30
CA LEU A 155 -32.57 -11.51 14.09
C LEU A 155 -32.98 -11.38 15.55
N THR A 156 -32.09 -11.77 16.45
CA THR A 156 -32.25 -11.60 17.90
C THR A 156 -31.60 -10.29 18.34
N ALA A 157 -32.14 -9.63 19.37
CA ALA A 157 -31.64 -8.35 19.87
C ALA A 157 -30.20 -8.38 20.42
N SER A 158 -29.65 -9.56 20.68
CA SER A 158 -28.27 -9.72 21.16
C SER A 158 -27.23 -9.81 20.04
N GLN A 159 -27.65 -9.84 18.78
CA GLN A 159 -26.74 -9.99 17.65
C GLN A 159 -26.17 -8.62 17.25
N THR A 160 -24.84 -8.52 17.20
CA THR A 160 -24.10 -7.30 16.89
C THR A 160 -23.16 -7.52 15.71
N CYS A 161 -22.84 -6.46 14.98
CA CYS A 161 -21.87 -6.53 13.89
C CYS A 161 -20.44 -6.65 14.44
N PRO A 162 -19.64 -7.66 14.05
CA PRO A 162 -18.27 -7.80 14.55
C PRO A 162 -17.29 -6.71 14.07
N ILE A 163 -17.67 -5.88 13.09
CA ILE A 163 -16.81 -4.84 12.51
C ILE A 163 -17.03 -3.50 13.21
N CYS A 164 -18.27 -3.03 13.30
CA CYS A 164 -18.62 -1.75 13.93
C CYS A 164 -19.10 -1.90 15.39
N ASN A 165 -19.34 -3.13 15.85
CA ASN A 165 -19.85 -3.47 17.18
C ASN A 165 -21.24 -2.91 17.51
N ASN A 166 -21.99 -2.42 16.51
CA ASN A 166 -23.36 -1.95 16.69
C ASN A 166 -24.36 -3.11 16.63
N PRO A 167 -25.40 -3.12 17.48
CA PRO A 167 -26.52 -4.05 17.39
C PRO A 167 -27.34 -3.88 16.12
N PHE A 168 -27.70 -4.98 15.47
CA PHE A 168 -28.44 -4.93 14.20
C PHE A 168 -29.87 -4.39 14.34
N LEU A 169 -30.45 -4.35 15.54
CA LEU A 169 -31.81 -3.83 15.73
C LEU A 169 -31.88 -2.33 16.06
N GLU A 170 -30.73 -1.68 16.30
CA GLU A 170 -30.68 -0.24 16.57
C GLU A 170 -30.92 0.61 15.32
N ASP A 171 -30.63 0.07 14.13
CA ASP A 171 -30.90 0.72 12.86
C ASP A 171 -32.38 0.55 12.44
N GLU A 172 -32.93 1.55 11.74
CA GLU A 172 -34.26 1.53 11.14
C GLU A 172 -34.32 0.59 9.92
N TYR A 173 -33.22 0.46 9.17
CA TYR A 173 -33.10 -0.40 7.99
C TYR A 173 -31.82 -1.27 8.01
N PRO A 174 -31.70 -2.24 8.93
CA PRO A 174 -30.50 -3.04 9.08
C PRO A 174 -30.30 -3.98 7.89
N LEU A 175 -29.21 -3.76 7.16
CA LEU A 175 -28.81 -4.54 6.00
C LEU A 175 -27.88 -5.68 6.42
N VAL A 176 -28.41 -6.65 7.15
CA VAL A 176 -27.62 -7.80 7.61
C VAL A 176 -27.45 -8.82 6.49
N VAL A 177 -26.21 -9.15 6.20
CA VAL A 177 -25.82 -10.19 5.26
C VAL A 177 -25.12 -11.34 5.97
N ARG A 178 -25.31 -12.54 5.42
CA ARG A 178 -24.62 -13.76 5.85
C ARG A 178 -23.60 -14.17 4.81
N LEU A 179 -22.37 -14.36 5.25
CA LEU A 179 -21.31 -14.88 4.40
C LEU A 179 -21.46 -16.39 4.18
N PRO A 180 -21.06 -16.93 3.01
CA PRO A 180 -21.20 -18.34 2.70
C PRO A 180 -20.18 -19.26 3.41
N CYS A 181 -19.27 -18.71 4.23
CA CYS A 181 -18.32 -19.51 5.01
C CYS A 181 -18.99 -20.25 6.17
N HIS A 182 -19.71 -19.54 7.05
CA HIS A 182 -20.34 -20.12 8.22
C HIS A 182 -21.69 -19.46 8.54
N PRO A 183 -22.66 -20.22 9.09
CA PRO A 183 -24.00 -19.70 9.37
C PRO A 183 -24.04 -18.63 10.47
N THR A 184 -22.99 -18.54 11.29
CA THR A 184 -22.81 -17.57 12.38
C THR A 184 -22.20 -16.26 11.92
N HIS A 185 -21.77 -16.16 10.66
CA HIS A 185 -21.03 -15.02 10.13
C HIS A 185 -21.96 -13.99 9.55
N LEU A 186 -22.44 -13.15 10.46
CA LEU A 186 -23.41 -12.08 10.22
C LEU A 186 -22.70 -10.74 10.29
N PHE A 187 -22.90 -9.93 9.26
CA PHE A 187 -22.32 -8.60 9.18
C PHE A 187 -23.33 -7.64 8.60
N ASP A 188 -23.12 -6.36 8.86
CA ASP A 188 -23.79 -5.32 8.11
C ASP A 188 -23.13 -5.17 6.73
N LEU A 189 -23.93 -5.00 5.67
CA LEU A 189 -23.48 -4.89 4.30
C LEU A 189 -22.51 -3.72 4.13
N GLU A 190 -22.77 -2.59 4.79
CA GLU A 190 -21.91 -1.40 4.70
C GLU A 190 -20.54 -1.63 5.34
N CYS A 191 -20.49 -2.43 6.39
CA CYS A 191 -19.24 -2.73 7.09
C CYS A 191 -18.41 -3.79 6.34
N VAL A 192 -19.06 -4.82 5.79
CA VAL A 192 -18.36 -5.95 5.17
C VAL A 192 -17.96 -5.69 3.70
N ARG A 193 -18.71 -4.83 2.98
CA ARG A 193 -18.46 -4.55 1.55
C ARG A 193 -17.08 -3.92 1.29
N PRO A 194 -16.62 -2.89 2.03
CA PRO A 194 -15.26 -2.38 1.86
C PRO A 194 -14.18 -3.43 2.13
N TRP A 195 -14.40 -4.30 3.12
CA TRP A 195 -13.46 -5.37 3.47
C TRP A 195 -13.33 -6.42 2.36
N LEU A 196 -14.45 -6.92 1.85
CA LEU A 196 -14.47 -7.91 0.77
C LEU A 196 -13.89 -7.36 -0.53
N ARG A 197 -14.10 -6.07 -0.84
CA ARG A 197 -13.53 -5.42 -2.03
C ARG A 197 -12.02 -5.24 -1.96
N LEU A 198 -11.44 -5.18 -0.77
CA LEU A 198 -10.00 -4.99 -0.59
C LEU A 198 -9.25 -6.31 -0.45
N ARG A 199 -9.78 -7.24 0.38
CA ARG A 199 -9.07 -8.48 0.72
C ARG A 199 -9.76 -9.75 0.23
N GLY A 200 -11.05 -9.69 -0.12
CA GLY A 200 -11.81 -10.86 -0.56
C GLY A 200 -11.95 -11.97 0.50
N THR A 201 -11.67 -11.68 1.76
CA THR A 201 -11.64 -12.66 2.86
C THR A 201 -12.69 -12.41 3.92
N CYS A 202 -13.14 -13.46 4.61
CA CYS A 202 -13.97 -13.32 5.80
C CYS A 202 -13.16 -12.69 6.97
N PRO A 203 -13.66 -11.63 7.65
CA PRO A 203 -12.98 -11.04 8.81
C PRO A 203 -12.78 -11.98 10.00
N LEU A 204 -13.62 -13.00 10.14
CA LEU A 204 -13.58 -13.95 11.26
C LEU A 204 -12.74 -15.20 10.94
N ASP A 205 -13.03 -15.88 9.81
CA ASP A 205 -12.39 -17.17 9.48
C ASP A 205 -11.32 -17.08 8.40
N ARG A 206 -11.07 -15.90 7.83
CA ARG A 206 -10.10 -15.66 6.73
C ARG A 206 -10.33 -16.49 5.47
N THR A 207 -11.52 -17.07 5.30
CA THR A 207 -11.87 -17.78 4.06
C THR A 207 -11.83 -16.84 2.87
N ASP A 208 -11.05 -17.18 1.85
CA ASP A 208 -10.89 -16.40 0.60
C ASP A 208 -12.05 -16.66 -0.38
N PHE A 209 -13.00 -15.72 -0.46
CA PHE A 209 -14.07 -15.76 -1.46
C PHE A 209 -13.58 -15.35 -2.85
N ALA A 210 -12.60 -14.44 -2.92
CA ALA A 210 -12.01 -14.04 -4.20
C ALA A 210 -11.33 -15.22 -4.92
N LYS A 211 -10.67 -16.11 -4.17
CA LYS A 211 -10.10 -17.34 -4.72
C LYS A 211 -11.19 -18.29 -5.23
N GLN A 212 -12.27 -18.47 -4.46
CA GLN A 212 -13.39 -19.33 -4.84
C GLN A 212 -14.09 -18.85 -6.13
N GLU A 213 -14.32 -17.53 -6.26
CA GLU A 213 -14.94 -16.97 -7.46
C GLU A 213 -14.02 -17.09 -8.68
N ARG A 214 -12.70 -16.90 -8.54
CA ARG A 214 -11.73 -17.14 -9.62
C ARG A 214 -11.70 -18.60 -10.05
N GLU A 215 -11.61 -19.54 -9.10
CA GLU A 215 -11.62 -20.98 -9.39
C GLU A 215 -12.93 -21.41 -10.08
N LYS A 216 -14.08 -20.87 -9.65
CA LYS A 216 -15.38 -21.11 -10.27
C LYS A 216 -15.48 -20.52 -11.68
N ALA A 217 -14.93 -19.32 -11.91
CA ALA A 217 -14.84 -18.71 -13.23
C ALA A 217 -13.93 -19.53 -14.17
N GLU A 218 -12.79 -20.00 -13.68
CA GLU A 218 -11.86 -20.87 -14.41
C GLU A 218 -12.50 -22.23 -14.73
N ALA A 219 -13.21 -22.85 -13.76
CA ALA A 219 -13.94 -24.09 -13.98
C ALA A 219 -15.06 -23.94 -15.03
N ARG A 220 -15.77 -22.81 -15.02
CA ARG A 220 -16.76 -22.49 -16.07
C ARG A 220 -16.10 -22.34 -17.45
N LYS A 221 -14.89 -21.77 -17.51
CA LYS A 221 -14.12 -21.63 -18.76
C LYS A 221 -13.51 -22.95 -19.25
N LYS A 222 -13.21 -23.88 -18.34
CA LYS A 222 -12.64 -25.21 -18.63
C LYS A 222 -13.69 -26.29 -18.94
N LYS A 223 -14.97 -25.93 -19.14
CA LYS A 223 -15.93 -26.81 -19.83
C LYS A 223 -15.95 -26.48 -21.34
N PRO A 224 -15.01 -26.97 -22.17
CA PRO A 224 -15.25 -27.09 -23.59
C PRO A 224 -15.99 -28.40 -23.86
N VAL A 225 -17.14 -28.31 -24.52
CA VAL A 225 -17.55 -29.21 -25.62
C VAL A 225 -17.21 -30.71 -25.41
N GLU A 226 -18.03 -31.44 -24.65
CA GLU A 226 -18.06 -32.92 -24.70
C GLU A 226 -19.17 -33.45 -25.63
N ASP A 227 -19.97 -32.56 -26.24
CA ASP A 227 -21.05 -32.94 -27.15
C ASP A 227 -20.66 -32.78 -28.65
N GLU A 228 -19.37 -32.63 -28.99
CA GLU A 228 -18.89 -32.69 -30.39
C GLU A 228 -18.59 -34.13 -30.87
N GLU A 229 -18.72 -35.15 -30.01
CA GLU A 229 -18.60 -36.56 -30.43
C GLU A 229 -19.80 -37.06 -31.26
N GLU A 230 -20.88 -36.28 -31.40
CA GLU A 230 -22.06 -36.68 -32.19
C GLU A 230 -21.96 -36.35 -33.70
N TRP A 231 -20.81 -35.87 -34.19
CA TRP A 231 -20.60 -35.62 -35.64
C TRP A 231 -19.87 -36.74 -36.40
N ASP A 232 -19.57 -37.89 -35.79
CA ASP A 232 -18.94 -39.03 -36.48
C ASP A 232 -19.95 -39.97 -37.17
N GLY A 233 -21.24 -39.59 -37.21
CA GLY A 233 -22.33 -40.39 -37.79
C GLY A 233 -22.69 -40.10 -39.25
N MET A 234 -21.84 -39.45 -40.05
CA MET A 234 -22.19 -38.96 -41.40
C MET A 234 -21.18 -39.35 -42.49
N TYR A 235 -20.60 -40.56 -42.41
CA TYR A 235 -19.97 -41.24 -43.54
C TYR A 235 -20.32 -42.73 -43.50
N GLY A 236 -21.42 -43.10 -44.16
CA GLY A 236 -21.86 -44.48 -44.42
C GLY A 236 -22.49 -44.58 -45.80
#